data_AF-A0A0G4L1I7-F1
#
_entry.id   AF-A0A0G4L1I7-F1
#
_cell.length_a   1.000
_cell.length_b   1.000
_cell.length_c   1.000
_cell.angle_alpha   90.00
_cell.angle_beta   90.00
_cell.angle_gamma   90.00
#
_symmetry.space_group_name_H-M   'P 1'
#
loop_
_entity.id
_entity.type
_entity.pdbx_description
1 polymer ?
#
loop_
_entity_poly.entity_id
_entity_poly.type
_entity_poly.pdbx_seq_one_letter_code
_entity_poly.pdbx_strand_id
1 'polypeptide(L)'
;MLFESGGISAGGGENWVPLCLPAFNNNGYLYMYVSFIDGPSSSDASSQPADASSSSGGQTAIILVSPDKESFFELKQMRDAVVASLEKNGLLAIIRAAASAGRPAIPAIAAGSQVSHFLYKSRANVQFSMSALDPVFASPIARRRLMTLYHQLHASVHAKHSAMR
;
A
#
# COMPACT_ATOMS: atom_id res chain seq x y z
N MET A 1 -6.55 -9.07 1.26
CA MET A 1 -5.15 -8.66 1.59
C MET A 1 -4.91 -8.82 3.09
N LEU A 2 -3.67 -8.94 3.56
CA LEU A 2 -3.37 -9.11 5.00
C LEU A 2 -4.02 -8.04 5.88
N PHE A 3 -4.18 -6.81 5.38
CA PHE A 3 -4.72 -5.65 6.08
C PHE A 3 -6.21 -5.36 5.84
N GLU A 4 -6.88 -6.25 5.11
CA GLU A 4 -8.30 -6.11 4.73
C GLU A 4 -9.21 -6.95 5.65
N SER A 5 -8.61 -7.68 6.60
CA SER A 5 -9.32 -8.37 7.66
C SER A 5 -9.72 -7.35 8.73
N GLY A 6 -11.02 -7.20 8.97
CA GLY A 6 -11.55 -6.25 9.97
C GLY A 6 -11.00 -6.40 11.39
N GLY A 7 -10.25 -7.48 11.69
CA GLY A 7 -9.57 -7.67 12.96
C GLY A 7 -8.42 -6.69 13.21
N ILE A 8 -7.75 -6.18 12.17
CA ILE A 8 -6.58 -5.29 12.32
C ILE A 8 -7.01 -3.83 12.52
N SER A 9 -8.19 -3.46 12.02
CA SER A 9 -8.80 -2.14 12.26
C SER A 9 -9.62 -2.08 13.55
N ALA A 10 -10.12 -3.22 14.06
CA ALA A 10 -11.02 -3.26 15.22
C ALA A 10 -10.34 -3.11 16.59
N GLY A 11 -9.01 -3.27 16.68
CA GLY A 11 -8.27 -3.35 17.95
C GLY A 11 -7.79 -2.04 18.57
N GLY A 12 -8.34 -0.87 18.19
CA GLY A 12 -7.90 0.41 18.76
C GLY A 12 -6.69 1.05 18.05
N GLY A 13 -6.46 0.69 16.78
CA GLY A 13 -5.57 1.43 15.89
C GLY A 13 -4.08 1.07 15.93
N GLU A 14 -3.63 0.19 16.84
CA GLU A 14 -2.26 -0.35 16.90
C GLU A 14 -2.29 -1.89 16.94
N ASN A 15 -1.45 -2.56 16.16
CA ASN A 15 -1.36 -4.02 16.12
C ASN A 15 0.09 -4.49 16.15
N TRP A 16 0.33 -5.62 16.84
CA TRP A 16 1.63 -6.30 16.86
C TRP A 16 1.48 -7.69 16.25
N VAL A 17 2.02 -7.88 15.05
CA VAL A 17 1.75 -9.06 14.22
C VAL A 17 3.05 -9.82 13.93
N PRO A 18 3.18 -11.09 14.36
CA PRO A 18 4.31 -11.92 13.95
C PRO A 18 4.18 -12.33 12.48
N LEU A 19 5.28 -12.27 11.75
CA LEU A 19 5.40 -12.58 10.32
C LEU A 19 6.48 -13.65 10.10
N CYS A 20 6.12 -14.73 9.40
CA CYS A 20 7.08 -15.68 8.85
C CYS A 20 7.42 -15.28 7.42
N LEU A 21 8.63 -14.77 7.18
CA LEU A 21 9.10 -14.54 5.82
C LEU A 21 9.89 -15.76 5.30
N PRO A 22 9.67 -16.18 4.04
CA PRO A 22 10.50 -17.19 3.40
C PRO A 22 11.97 -16.76 3.40
N ALA A 23 12.86 -17.72 3.66
CA ALA A 23 14.32 -17.51 3.68
C ALA A 23 14.84 -16.42 4.66
N PHE A 24 14.08 -16.10 5.71
CA PHE A 24 14.54 -15.20 6.77
C PHE A 24 15.31 -15.93 7.87
N ASN A 25 14.60 -16.65 8.75
CA ASN A 25 15.17 -17.46 9.82
C ASN A 25 14.21 -18.62 10.11
N ASN A 26 14.70 -19.86 10.12
CA ASN A 26 13.88 -21.05 10.36
C ASN A 26 13.38 -21.17 11.81
N ASN A 27 13.97 -20.41 12.73
CA ASN A 27 13.63 -20.43 14.16
C ASN A 27 13.10 -19.08 14.67
N GLY A 28 12.85 -18.10 13.80
CA GLY A 28 12.52 -16.73 14.20
C GLY A 28 11.39 -16.11 13.40
N TYR A 29 10.63 -15.24 14.06
CA TYR A 29 9.62 -14.40 13.44
C TYR A 29 10.18 -12.98 13.24
N LEU A 30 9.66 -12.27 12.24
CA LEU A 30 9.66 -10.81 12.27
C LEU A 30 8.40 -10.35 12.97
N TYR A 31 8.43 -9.17 13.56
CA TYR A 31 7.29 -8.58 14.23
C TYR A 31 6.97 -7.24 13.61
N MET A 32 5.72 -7.09 13.22
CA MET A 32 5.22 -5.94 12.50
C MET A 32 4.30 -5.14 13.43
N TYR A 33 4.71 -3.92 13.71
CA TYR A 33 3.88 -2.91 14.34
C TYR A 33 3.10 -2.16 13.25
N VAL A 34 1.78 -2.19 13.33
CA VAL A 34 0.87 -1.52 12.40
C VAL A 34 0.08 -0.48 13.16
N SER A 35 0.16 0.78 12.76
CA SER A 35 -0.66 1.85 13.34
C SER A 35 -1.38 2.64 12.26
N PHE A 36 -2.68 2.85 12.43
CA PHE A 36 -3.47 3.71 11.54
C PHE A 36 -3.41 5.15 12.03
N ILE A 37 -3.08 6.07 11.13
CA ILE A 37 -2.93 7.50 11.44
C ILE A 37 -4.30 8.20 11.43
N ASP A 38 -5.26 7.66 10.67
CA ASP A 38 -6.58 8.26 10.44
C ASP A 38 -7.72 7.47 11.15
N GLY A 39 -7.40 6.72 12.21
CA GLY A 39 -8.41 6.04 13.04
C GLY A 39 -9.18 7.04 13.92
N PRO A 40 -10.38 6.70 14.42
CA PRO A 40 -11.09 7.56 15.36
C PRO A 40 -10.15 7.82 16.55
N SER A 41 -9.79 9.08 16.74
CA SER A 41 -9.04 9.53 17.91
C SER A 41 -9.71 8.95 19.15
N SER A 42 -8.92 8.32 20.02
CA SER A 42 -9.34 7.69 21.26
C SER A 42 -9.82 8.70 22.32
N SER A 43 -10.67 9.65 21.93
CA SER A 43 -11.30 10.63 22.80
C SER A 43 -12.82 10.52 22.87
N ASP A 44 -13.49 9.77 21.99
CA ASP A 44 -14.94 9.54 22.08
C ASP A 44 -15.31 8.09 21.78
N ALA A 45 -15.09 7.22 22.77
CA ALA A 45 -15.60 5.86 22.80
C ALA A 45 -17.13 5.85 23.08
N SER A 46 -17.92 6.40 22.16
CA SER A 46 -19.38 6.26 22.18
C SER A 46 -20.02 6.61 20.83
N SER A 47 -19.80 5.79 19.81
CA SER A 47 -20.83 5.59 18.78
C SER A 47 -20.57 4.35 17.94
N GLN A 48 -21.58 3.48 17.98
CA GLN A 48 -22.09 2.49 17.02
C GLN A 48 -21.26 2.08 15.79
N PRO A 49 -21.42 0.82 15.34
CA PRO A 49 -20.77 0.30 14.14
C PRO A 49 -21.29 1.04 12.90
N ALA A 50 -20.48 1.95 12.36
CA ALA A 50 -20.78 2.62 11.10
C ALA A 50 -20.67 1.60 9.97
N ASP A 51 -21.76 1.49 9.21
CA ASP A 51 -21.89 0.71 7.99
C ASP A 51 -20.67 0.88 7.07
N ALA A 52 -20.05 -0.25 6.70
CA ALA A 52 -18.84 -0.37 5.89
C ALA A 52 -19.05 -0.04 4.40
N SER A 53 -19.75 1.05 4.07
CA SER A 53 -20.17 1.33 2.70
C SER A 53 -20.04 2.78 2.20
N SER A 54 -19.48 3.74 2.93
CA SER A 54 -19.44 5.13 2.41
C SER A 54 -18.30 6.08 2.83
N SER A 55 -17.11 5.57 3.16
CA SER A 55 -15.90 6.41 3.13
C SER A 55 -14.77 5.73 2.36
N SER A 56 -14.79 5.84 1.03
CA SER A 56 -13.68 5.47 0.15
C SER A 56 -12.46 6.39 0.30
N GLY A 57 -12.28 7.00 1.47
CA GLY A 57 -11.06 7.71 1.84
C GLY A 57 -10.05 6.66 2.29
N GLY A 58 -8.99 6.46 1.51
CA GLY A 58 -7.93 5.53 1.88
C GLY A 58 -7.38 5.88 3.26
N GLN A 59 -7.36 4.91 4.18
CA GLN A 59 -6.75 5.09 5.50
C GLN A 59 -5.23 5.01 5.37
N THR A 60 -4.52 5.97 5.96
CA THR A 60 -3.05 5.92 5.99
C THR A 60 -2.60 5.11 7.20
N ALA A 61 -1.71 4.14 6.99
CA ALA A 61 -1.10 3.36 8.05
C ALA A 61 0.43 3.46 7.98
N ILE A 62 1.06 3.42 9.15
CA ILE A 62 2.50 3.24 9.32
C ILE A 62 2.78 1.83 9.78
N ILE A 63 3.74 1.20 9.11
CA ILE A 63 4.17 -0.17 9.37
C ILE A 63 5.65 -0.12 9.73
N LEU A 64 5.99 -0.58 10.93
CA LEU A 64 7.35 -0.73 11.40
C LEU A 64 7.63 -2.20 11.65
N VAL A 65 8.82 -2.68 11.29
CA VAL A 65 9.17 -4.11 11.37
C VAL A 65 10.45 -4.26 12.17
N SER A 66 10.44 -5.15 13.17
CA SER A 66 11.61 -5.51 13.98
C SER A 66 11.77 -7.04 14.03
N PRO A 67 13.01 -7.58 14.04
CA PRO A 67 13.25 -8.99 14.37
C PRO A 67 13.15 -9.29 15.87
N ASP A 68 13.13 -8.28 16.72
CA ASP A 68 12.99 -8.43 18.17
C ASP A 68 11.51 -8.36 18.58
N LYS A 69 11.08 -9.36 19.34
CA LYS A 69 9.71 -9.56 19.82
C LYS A 69 9.29 -8.48 20.82
N GLU A 70 10.25 -7.96 21.60
CA GLU A 70 9.98 -7.07 22.73
C GLU A 70 10.05 -5.58 22.34
N SER A 71 10.41 -5.25 21.08
CA SER A 71 10.53 -3.86 20.61
C SER A 71 9.20 -3.12 20.41
N PHE A 72 8.06 -3.63 20.88
CA PHE A 72 6.74 -3.03 20.66
C PHE A 72 6.70 -1.56 21.10
N PHE A 73 7.16 -1.26 22.31
CA PHE A 73 7.12 0.09 22.86
C PHE A 73 8.11 1.05 22.18
N GLU A 74 9.28 0.55 21.80
CA GLU A 74 10.27 1.33 21.06
C GLU A 74 9.74 1.74 19.68
N LEU A 75 9.11 0.80 18.96
CA LEU A 75 8.48 1.08 17.67
C LEU A 75 7.27 2.00 17.80
N LYS A 76 6.48 1.88 18.87
CA LYS A 76 5.41 2.83 19.18
C LYS A 76 5.95 4.25 19.38
N GLN A 77 7.00 4.42 20.18
CA GLN A 77 7.64 5.73 20.38
C GLN A 77 8.22 6.29 19.08
N MET A 78 8.86 5.43 18.26
CA MET A 78 9.34 5.81 16.94
C MET A 78 8.19 6.25 16.04
N ARG A 79 7.06 5.53 16.05
CA ARG A 79 5.86 5.92 15.32
C ARG A 79 5.41 7.32 15.71
N ASP A 80 5.27 7.58 17.01
CA ASP A 80 4.82 8.88 17.50
C ASP A 80 5.76 10.01 17.06
N ALA A 81 7.07 9.80 17.16
CA ALA A 81 8.07 10.77 16.72
C ALA A 81 8.01 11.03 15.19
N VAL A 82 7.86 9.98 14.38
CA VAL A 82 7.76 10.10 12.92
C VAL A 82 6.47 10.82 12.52
N VAL A 83 5.33 10.45 13.11
CA VAL A 83 4.03 11.09 12.83
C VAL A 83 4.07 12.57 13.23
N ALA A 84 4.57 12.90 14.43
CA ALA A 84 4.71 14.29 14.86
C ALA A 84 5.63 15.10 13.92
N SER A 85 6.72 14.50 13.42
CA SER A 85 7.59 15.13 12.43
C SER A 85 6.89 15.36 11.08
N LEU A 86 6.14 14.37 10.58
CA LEU A 86 5.39 14.49 9.34
C LEU A 86 4.30 15.57 9.43
N GLU A 87 3.61 15.66 10.57
CA GLU A 87 2.60 16.68 10.83
C GLU A 87 3.22 18.07 10.93
N LYS A 88 4.27 18.23 11.75
CA LYS A 88 4.98 19.49 11.92
C LYS A 88 5.49 20.05 10.59
N ASN A 89 5.93 19.18 9.69
CA ASN A 89 6.44 19.57 8.38
C ASN A 89 5.35 19.65 7.29
N GLY A 90 4.07 19.42 7.63
CA GLY A 90 2.96 19.43 6.67
C GLY A 90 2.99 18.28 5.65
N LEU A 91 3.90 17.32 5.79
CA LEU A 91 4.09 16.20 4.88
C LEU A 91 2.93 15.20 4.97
N LEU A 92 2.34 15.04 6.15
CA LEU A 92 1.21 14.13 6.34
C LEU A 92 0.00 14.55 5.49
N ALA A 93 -0.25 15.85 5.35
CA ALA A 93 -1.31 16.36 4.49
C ALA A 93 -1.06 16.04 3.00
N ILE A 94 0.20 16.12 2.56
CA ILE A 94 0.60 15.77 1.19
C ILE A 94 0.39 14.27 0.94
N ILE A 95 0.78 13.43 1.89
CA ILE A 95 0.58 11.97 1.81
C ILE A 95 -0.91 11.64 1.71
N ARG A 96 -1.75 12.24 2.56
CA ARG A 96 -3.21 12.05 2.53
C ARG A 96 -3.82 12.50 1.21
N ALA A 97 -3.41 13.65 0.69
CA ALA A 97 -3.88 14.16 -0.59
C ALA A 97 -3.46 13.26 -1.77
N ALA A 98 -2.24 12.74 -1.75
CA ALA A 98 -1.77 11.81 -2.77
C ALA A 98 -2.50 10.45 -2.69
N ALA A 99 -2.74 9.95 -1.47
CA ALA A 99 -3.48 8.70 -1.26
C ALA A 99 -4.93 8.81 -1.73
N SER A 100 -5.61 9.93 -1.45
CA SER A 100 -6.98 10.16 -1.90
C SER A 100 -7.08 10.41 -3.41
N ALA A 101 -6.10 11.07 -4.02
CA ALA A 101 -6.01 11.24 -5.47
C ALA A 101 -5.76 9.90 -6.20
N GLY A 102 -5.13 8.94 -5.52
CA GLY A 102 -4.87 7.61 -6.06
C GLY A 102 -3.79 7.61 -7.14
N ARG A 103 -3.89 6.66 -8.08
CA ARG A 103 -2.88 6.52 -9.14
C ARG A 103 -3.04 7.66 -10.17
N PRO A 104 -1.92 8.20 -10.69
CA PRO A 104 -1.98 9.25 -11.71
C PRO A 104 -2.56 8.73 -13.02
N ALA A 105 -3.43 9.52 -13.66
CA ALA A 105 -3.92 9.25 -15.00
C ALA A 105 -2.81 9.53 -16.05
N ILE A 106 -2.88 8.88 -17.22
CA ILE A 106 -1.89 9.08 -18.29
C ILE A 106 -1.74 10.55 -18.70
N PRO A 107 -2.83 11.33 -18.94
CA PRO A 107 -2.70 12.72 -19.37
C PRO A 107 -1.94 13.60 -18.36
N ALA A 108 -1.97 13.24 -17.07
CA ALA A 108 -1.24 13.96 -16.02
C ALA A 108 0.27 13.68 -16.03
N ILE A 109 0.70 12.55 -16.61
CA ILE A 109 2.12 12.16 -16.68
C ILE A 109 2.71 12.52 -18.04
N ALA A 110 1.99 12.21 -19.12
CA ALA A 110 2.44 12.35 -20.50
C ALA A 110 1.28 12.85 -21.36
N ALA A 111 1.01 14.16 -21.28
CA ALA A 111 -0.02 14.81 -22.07
C ALA A 111 0.22 14.58 -23.59
N GLY A 112 -0.82 14.18 -24.32
CA GLY A 112 -0.74 13.90 -25.76
C GLY A 112 -0.15 12.53 -26.13
N SER A 113 0.20 11.70 -25.15
CA SER A 113 0.65 10.32 -25.40
C SER A 113 -0.49 9.42 -25.87
N GLN A 114 -0.17 8.47 -26.76
CA GLN A 114 -1.08 7.41 -27.21
C GLN A 114 -1.09 6.19 -26.26
N VAL A 115 -0.43 6.29 -25.10
CA VAL A 115 -0.36 5.21 -24.11
C VAL A 115 -1.66 5.14 -23.32
N SER A 116 -2.33 3.98 -23.31
CA SER A 116 -3.53 3.80 -22.49
C SER A 116 -3.23 3.44 -21.03
N HIS A 117 -2.10 2.79 -20.77
CA HIS A 117 -1.66 2.36 -19.43
C HIS A 117 -0.16 2.01 -19.43
N PHE A 118 0.54 2.21 -18.31
CA PHE A 118 1.92 1.72 -18.13
C PHE A 118 2.07 0.92 -16.84
N LEU A 119 3.04 0.01 -16.82
CA LEU A 119 3.54 -0.65 -15.63
C LEU A 119 5.06 -0.56 -15.63
N TYR A 120 5.60 0.17 -14.66
CA TYR A 120 7.03 0.41 -14.50
C TYR A 120 7.55 -0.29 -13.24
N LYS A 121 8.70 -0.96 -13.36
CA LYS A 121 9.42 -1.59 -12.24
C LYS A 121 10.72 -0.84 -12.00
N SER A 122 10.81 -0.15 -10.88
CA SER A 122 12.10 0.35 -10.38
C SER A 122 12.87 -0.82 -9.80
N ARG A 123 13.93 -1.26 -10.49
CA ARG A 123 14.78 -2.37 -10.02
C ARG A 123 15.59 -1.99 -8.79
N ALA A 124 16.07 -0.75 -8.73
CA ALA A 124 16.86 -0.24 -7.61
C ALA A 124 16.05 -0.18 -6.31
N ASN A 125 14.77 0.22 -6.41
CA ASN A 125 13.90 0.36 -5.24
C ASN A 125 12.99 -0.85 -5.00
N VAL A 126 13.04 -1.87 -5.88
CA VAL A 126 12.16 -3.05 -5.84
C VAL A 126 10.67 -2.64 -5.77
N GLN A 127 10.30 -1.58 -6.50
CA GLN A 127 8.96 -0.98 -6.47
C GLN A 127 8.31 -1.01 -7.85
N PHE A 128 6.98 -1.14 -7.85
CA PHE A 128 6.16 -1.03 -9.06
C PHE A 128 5.34 0.26 -9.01
N SER A 129 5.28 0.95 -10.15
CA SER A 129 4.40 2.09 -10.37
C SER A 129 3.60 1.88 -11.66
N MET A 130 2.34 2.29 -11.67
CA MET A 130 1.44 2.19 -12.82
C MET A 130 0.42 3.31 -12.77
N SER A 131 -0.09 3.69 -13.94
CA SER A 131 -1.17 4.66 -14.09
C SER A 131 -2.48 4.16 -13.48
N ALA A 132 -3.46 5.06 -13.37
CA ALA A 132 -4.84 4.70 -13.10
C ALA A 132 -5.36 3.68 -14.13
N LEU A 133 -6.21 2.76 -13.66
CA LEU A 133 -6.89 1.79 -14.51
C LEU A 133 -8.13 2.40 -15.16
N ASP A 134 -8.81 3.30 -14.46
CA ASP A 134 -9.99 3.99 -14.95
C ASP A 134 -9.60 5.14 -15.91
N PRO A 135 -10.42 5.43 -16.94
CA PRO A 135 -11.68 4.77 -17.27
C PRO A 135 -11.52 3.53 -18.18
N VAL A 136 -10.40 3.40 -18.89
CA VAL A 136 -10.23 2.43 -19.99
C VAL A 136 -10.29 0.97 -19.52
N PHE A 137 -9.71 0.70 -18.35
CA PHE A 137 -9.63 -0.63 -17.73
C PHE A 137 -10.45 -0.69 -16.44
N ALA A 138 -11.61 -0.03 -16.40
CA ALA A 138 -12.48 -0.04 -15.22
C ALA A 138 -13.04 -1.44 -14.90
N SER A 139 -13.39 -2.21 -15.94
CA SER A 139 -14.04 -3.51 -15.74
C SER A 139 -13.06 -4.57 -15.22
N PRO A 140 -13.48 -5.48 -14.31
CA PRO A 140 -12.62 -6.57 -13.81
C PRO A 140 -12.07 -7.49 -14.90
N ILE A 141 -12.79 -7.62 -16.03
CA ILE A 141 -12.34 -8.41 -17.19
C ILE A 141 -11.23 -7.67 -17.93
N ALA A 142 -11.39 -6.36 -18.16
CA ALA A 142 -10.36 -5.53 -18.80
C ALA A 142 -9.08 -5.48 -17.96
N ARG A 143 -9.20 -5.35 -16.63
CA ARG A 143 -8.05 -5.39 -15.70
C ARG A 143 -7.30 -6.71 -15.78
N ARG A 144 -8.01 -7.84 -15.77
CA ARG A 144 -7.39 -9.17 -15.92
C ARG A 144 -6.67 -9.31 -17.25
N ARG A 145 -7.32 -8.93 -18.36
CA ARG A 145 -6.71 -8.97 -19.71
C ARG A 145 -5.44 -8.12 -19.79
N LEU A 146 -5.47 -6.90 -19.25
CA LEU A 146 -4.31 -6.01 -19.20
C LEU A 146 -3.15 -6.65 -18.42
N MET A 147 -3.43 -7.26 -17.27
CA MET A 147 -2.39 -7.94 -16.50
C MET A 147 -1.85 -9.19 -17.22
N THR A 148 -2.70 -9.96 -17.91
CA THR A 148 -2.24 -11.07 -18.77
C THR A 148 -1.30 -10.58 -19.87
N LEU A 149 -1.64 -9.46 -20.52
CA LEU A 149 -0.79 -8.83 -21.53
C LEU A 149 0.59 -8.47 -20.96
N TYR A 150 0.65 -7.85 -19.78
CA TYR A 150 1.93 -7.54 -19.12
C TYR A 150 2.74 -8.79 -18.79
N HIS A 151 2.09 -9.87 -18.35
CA HIS A 151 2.79 -11.14 -18.08
C HIS A 151 3.36 -11.74 -19.35
N GLN A 152 2.61 -11.74 -20.45
CA GLN A 152 3.06 -12.24 -21.75
C GLN A 152 4.22 -11.40 -22.29
N LEU A 153 4.14 -10.07 -22.20
CA LEU A 153 5.21 -9.17 -22.62
C LEU A 153 6.48 -9.35 -21.79
N HIS A 154 6.35 -9.45 -20.46
CA HIS A 154 7.49 -9.73 -19.60
C HIS A 154 8.12 -11.10 -19.93
N ALA A 155 7.30 -12.12 -20.16
CA ALA A 155 7.78 -13.44 -20.55
C ALA A 155 8.50 -13.41 -21.91
N SER A 156 8.00 -12.69 -22.91
CA SER A 156 8.65 -12.60 -24.22
C SER A 156 9.97 -11.83 -24.15
N VAL A 157 10.05 -10.75 -23.37
CA VAL A 157 11.31 -9.98 -23.22
C VAL A 157 12.38 -10.78 -22.47
N HIS A 158 11.99 -11.63 -21.52
CA HIS A 158 12.92 -12.34 -20.65
C HIS A 158 13.08 -13.84 -20.94
N ALA A 159 12.34 -14.39 -21.89
CA ALA A 159 12.59 -15.73 -22.40
C ALA A 159 13.94 -15.71 -23.15
N LYS A 160 14.84 -16.64 -22.78
CA LYS A 160 16.20 -16.74 -23.33
C LYS A 160 16.28 -16.90 -24.86
N HIS A 161 15.16 -17.09 -25.58
CA HIS A 161 15.05 -17.21 -27.03
C HIS A 161 13.71 -16.70 -27.62
N SER A 162 13.19 -15.54 -27.20
CA SER A 162 12.01 -14.96 -27.87
C SER A 162 12.41 -14.01 -29.00
N ALA A 163 12.30 -14.50 -30.24
CA ALA A 163 12.22 -13.63 -31.40
C ALA A 163 10.87 -12.89 -31.34
N MET A 164 10.92 -11.56 -31.20
CA MET A 164 9.75 -10.71 -31.35
C MET A 164 9.22 -10.91 -32.77
N ARG A 165 7.98 -11.40 -32.91
CA ARG A 165 7.31 -11.61 -34.19
C ARG A 165 6.04 -10.79 -34.22
#